data_AF-A0ABD7BI44-F1
#
_entry.id   AF-A0ABD7BI44-F1
#
_cell.length_a   1.000
_cell.length_b   1.000
_cell.length_c   1.000
_cell.angle_alpha   90.00
_cell.angle_beta   90.00
_cell.angle_gamma   90.00
#
_symmetry.space_group_name_H-M   'P 1'
#
loop_
_entity.id
_entity.type
_entity.pdbx_description
1 polymer ?
#
loop_
_entity_poly.entity_id
_entity_poly.type
_entity_poly.pdbx_seq_one_letter_code
_entity_poly.pdbx_strand_id
1 'polypeptide(L)'
;MTIDKQKLKALAEAATPGRHYDRLESAGGGIKYECAGDDGSLVLKVDHKNNEFGFVGDRGEADEAFFLACSPAAVLALLAEIERHEAWRTAFLAERDAQMRQRDQLRAENDGLRKALLEASEEVATWGAYASEYFQEKHDLAGCVAKIHAAAMAKEASHG
;
A
#
# COMPACT_ATOMS: atom_id res chain seq x y z
N MET A 1 -16.25 12.37 -5.41
CA MET A 1 -17.21 11.39 -5.96
C MET A 1 -16.73 10.01 -5.55
N THR A 2 -17.55 9.22 -4.86
CA THR A 2 -17.20 7.84 -4.49
C THR A 2 -17.80 6.92 -5.55
N ILE A 3 -16.96 6.16 -6.24
CA ILE A 3 -17.42 5.22 -7.27
C ILE A 3 -17.93 3.96 -6.58
N ASP A 4 -19.16 3.55 -6.90
CA ASP A 4 -19.68 2.24 -6.54
C ASP A 4 -19.03 1.17 -7.44
N LYS A 5 -17.91 0.62 -6.97
CA LYS A 5 -17.11 -0.36 -7.71
C LYS A 5 -17.89 -1.65 -7.97
N GLN A 6 -18.77 -2.07 -7.06
CA GLN A 6 -19.56 -3.29 -7.21
C GLN A 6 -20.60 -3.13 -8.31
N LYS A 7 -21.31 -2.00 -8.30
CA LYS A 7 -22.25 -1.67 -9.38
C LYS A 7 -21.53 -1.55 -10.72
N LEU A 8 -20.37 -0.89 -10.77
CA LEU A 8 -19.60 -0.75 -12.00
C LEU A 8 -19.10 -2.10 -12.53
N LYS A 9 -18.65 -3.00 -11.64
CA LYS A 9 -18.26 -4.36 -11.99
C LYS A 9 -19.42 -5.15 -12.59
N ALA A 10 -20.57 -5.13 -11.92
CA ALA A 10 -21.78 -5.84 -12.41
C ALA A 10 -22.23 -5.32 -13.78
N LEU A 11 -22.18 -4.00 -14.00
CA LEU A 11 -22.50 -3.40 -15.30
C LEU A 11 -21.49 -3.82 -16.38
N ALA A 12 -20.20 -3.87 -16.07
CA ALA A 12 -19.17 -4.29 -17.01
C ALA A 12 -19.26 -5.80 -17.33
N GLU A 13 -19.56 -6.66 -16.35
CA GLU A 13 -19.76 -8.10 -16.56
C GLU A 13 -21.00 -8.40 -17.40
N ALA A 14 -22.07 -7.61 -17.24
CA ALA A 14 -23.31 -7.75 -18.01
C ALA A 14 -23.20 -7.17 -19.44
N ALA A 15 -22.20 -6.31 -19.70
CA ALA A 15 -22.02 -5.69 -21.00
C ALA A 15 -21.52 -6.69 -22.04
N THR A 16 -21.94 -6.52 -23.30
CA THR A 16 -21.47 -7.38 -24.39
C THR A 16 -20.00 -7.09 -24.72
N PRO A 17 -19.11 -8.10 -24.72
CA PRO A 17 -17.71 -7.90 -25.06
C PRO A 17 -17.53 -7.35 -26.50
N GLY A 18 -16.61 -6.40 -26.67
CA GLY A 18 -16.12 -5.96 -27.98
C GLY A 18 -17.08 -5.09 -28.82
N ARG A 19 -18.30 -4.79 -28.37
CA ARG A 19 -19.29 -3.99 -29.13
C ARG A 19 -19.31 -2.50 -28.77
N HIS A 20 -18.15 -1.85 -28.64
CA HIS A 20 -18.13 -0.37 -28.73
C HIS A 20 -18.27 0.11 -30.18
N TYR A 21 -18.24 -0.83 -31.13
CA TYR A 21 -18.40 -0.60 -32.55
C TYR A 21 -19.19 -1.77 -33.14
N ASP A 22 -20.37 -1.51 -33.70
CA ASP A 22 -21.13 -2.50 -34.46
C ASP A 22 -21.25 -2.05 -35.91
N ARG A 23 -20.15 -1.83 -36.63
CA ARG A 23 -20.24 -1.71 -38.10
C ARG A 23 -20.48 -3.10 -38.71
N LEU A 24 -21.67 -3.67 -38.50
CA LEU A 24 -22.22 -4.75 -39.32
C LEU A 24 -22.35 -4.22 -40.76
N GLU A 25 -21.52 -4.73 -41.68
CA GLU A 25 -21.54 -4.38 -43.11
C GLU A 25 -22.93 -4.59 -43.76
N SER A 26 -23.78 -5.45 -43.20
CA SER A 26 -25.10 -5.79 -43.75
C SER A 26 -26.31 -5.31 -42.94
N ALA A 27 -26.11 -4.70 -41.75
CA ALA A 27 -27.20 -4.25 -40.89
C ALA A 27 -27.09 -2.80 -40.39
N GLY A 28 -26.01 -2.09 -40.72
CA GLY A 28 -25.87 -0.66 -40.39
C GLY A 28 -25.92 -0.39 -38.88
N GLY A 29 -25.18 -1.17 -38.07
CA GLY A 29 -25.13 -1.06 -36.61
C GLY A 29 -24.43 0.21 -36.09
N GLY A 30 -24.88 1.36 -36.56
CA GLY A 30 -24.65 2.64 -35.89
C GLY A 30 -25.67 2.86 -34.79
N ILE A 31 -25.31 3.68 -33.82
CA ILE A 31 -26.28 4.34 -32.95
C ILE A 31 -27.27 5.08 -33.86
N LYS A 32 -28.56 4.73 -33.80
CA LYS A 32 -29.57 5.25 -34.75
C LYS A 32 -30.01 6.70 -34.45
N TYR A 33 -29.73 7.18 -33.25
CA TYR A 33 -30.20 8.46 -32.72
C TYR A 33 -29.08 9.19 -31.96
N GLU A 34 -29.41 10.15 -31.12
CA GLU A 34 -28.44 10.91 -30.33
C GLU A 34 -28.05 10.16 -29.04
N CYS A 35 -26.80 10.30 -28.62
CA CYS A 35 -26.34 9.90 -27.29
C CYS A 35 -26.02 11.16 -26.48
N ALA A 36 -26.57 11.24 -25.28
CA ALA A 36 -26.29 12.32 -24.34
C ALA A 36 -25.28 11.88 -23.27
N GLY A 37 -24.44 12.82 -22.83
CA GLY A 37 -23.53 12.67 -21.71
C GLY A 37 -24.26 12.62 -20.37
N ASP A 38 -23.51 12.38 -19.30
CA ASP A 38 -24.02 12.39 -17.92
C ASP A 38 -24.51 13.77 -17.46
N ASP A 39 -24.00 14.84 -18.09
CA ASP A 39 -24.45 16.22 -17.95
C ASP A 39 -25.63 16.59 -18.87
N GLY A 40 -26.10 15.64 -19.69
CA GLY A 40 -27.19 15.84 -20.65
C GLY A 40 -26.77 16.53 -21.95
N SER A 41 -25.47 16.83 -22.15
CA SER A 41 -24.96 17.38 -23.40
C SER A 41 -25.00 16.36 -24.53
N LEU A 42 -25.14 16.81 -25.78
CA LEU A 42 -25.09 15.93 -26.94
C LEU A 42 -23.65 15.46 -27.18
N VAL A 43 -23.41 14.15 -27.09
CA VAL A 43 -22.07 13.53 -27.23
C VAL A 43 -21.88 12.87 -28.59
N LEU A 44 -22.91 12.20 -29.12
CA LEU A 44 -22.82 11.49 -30.40
C LEU A 44 -24.09 11.75 -31.23
N LYS A 45 -23.92 12.11 -32.51
CA LYS A 45 -25.01 12.45 -33.43
C LYS A 45 -24.92 11.64 -34.72
N VAL A 46 -26.10 11.31 -35.26
CA VAL A 46 -26.28 10.68 -36.58
C VAL A 46 -27.37 11.45 -37.34
N ASP A 47 -26.96 12.21 -38.36
CA ASP A 47 -27.83 12.99 -39.24
C ASP A 47 -27.67 12.52 -40.70
N HIS A 48 -28.59 11.64 -41.12
CA HIS A 48 -28.62 11.08 -42.46
C HIS A 48 -28.98 12.10 -43.56
N LYS A 49 -29.61 13.23 -43.21
CA LYS A 49 -29.99 14.26 -44.20
C LYS A 49 -28.80 15.12 -44.58
N ASN A 50 -27.92 15.38 -43.60
CA ASN A 50 -26.73 16.21 -43.78
C ASN A 50 -25.43 15.39 -43.85
N ASN A 51 -25.51 14.06 -43.77
CA ASN A 51 -24.36 13.14 -43.80
C ASN A 51 -23.35 13.41 -42.66
N GLU A 52 -23.85 13.78 -41.47
CA GLU A 52 -23.04 14.03 -40.28
C GLU A 52 -23.15 12.84 -39.31
N PHE A 53 -22.02 12.23 -38.95
CA PHE A 53 -21.98 11.09 -38.05
C PHE A 53 -20.75 11.17 -37.15
N GLY A 54 -20.93 10.92 -35.85
CA GLY A 54 -19.80 10.79 -34.91
C GLY A 54 -19.98 11.59 -33.62
N PHE A 55 -18.89 11.68 -32.86
CA PHE A 55 -18.82 12.48 -31.64
C PHE A 55 -18.88 13.97 -31.97
N VAL A 56 -19.64 14.73 -31.18
CA VAL A 56 -19.91 16.15 -31.42
C VAL A 56 -18.85 17.04 -30.77
N GLY A 57 -18.42 18.09 -31.47
CA GLY A 57 -17.50 19.12 -30.97
C GLY A 57 -16.07 18.99 -31.51
N ASP A 58 -15.24 19.99 -31.21
CA ASP A 58 -13.87 20.13 -31.76
C ASP A 58 -12.92 18.97 -31.39
N ARG A 59 -13.31 18.14 -30.41
CA ARG A 59 -12.52 17.00 -29.91
C ARG A 59 -13.11 15.62 -30.26
N GLY A 60 -14.08 15.56 -31.18
CA GLY A 60 -14.81 14.33 -31.48
C GLY A 60 -13.92 13.10 -31.75
N GLU A 61 -12.79 13.26 -32.47
CA GLU A 61 -11.83 12.17 -32.70
C GLU A 61 -11.19 11.64 -31.39
N ALA A 62 -10.87 12.53 -30.45
CA ALA A 62 -10.28 12.15 -29.16
C ALA A 62 -11.33 11.52 -28.24
N ASP A 63 -12.56 12.01 -28.27
CA ASP A 63 -13.68 11.47 -27.50
C ASP A 63 -14.05 10.06 -27.98
N GLU A 64 -14.04 9.83 -29.29
CA GLU A 64 -14.18 8.51 -29.89
C GLU A 64 -13.08 7.56 -29.43
N ALA A 65 -11.81 7.98 -29.50
CA ALA A 65 -10.68 7.17 -29.07
C ALA A 65 -10.77 6.79 -27.58
N PHE A 66 -11.16 7.74 -26.72
CA PHE A 66 -11.36 7.48 -25.29
C PHE A 66 -12.52 6.52 -25.05
N PHE A 67 -13.67 6.74 -25.69
CA PHE A 67 -14.83 5.86 -25.57
C PHE A 67 -14.51 4.42 -25.98
N LEU A 68 -13.77 4.24 -27.07
CA LEU A 68 -13.33 2.92 -27.53
C LEU A 68 -12.36 2.24 -26.55
N ALA A 69 -11.52 3.01 -25.86
CA ALA A 69 -10.61 2.50 -24.84
C ALA A 69 -11.35 2.06 -23.55
N CYS A 70 -12.47 2.71 -23.23
CA CYS A 70 -13.32 2.43 -22.06
C CYS A 70 -14.20 1.18 -22.23
N SER A 71 -13.59 0.06 -22.62
CA SER A 71 -14.29 -1.21 -22.78
C SER A 71 -14.62 -1.90 -21.44
N PRO A 72 -15.65 -2.77 -21.38
CA PRO A 72 -15.89 -3.63 -20.22
C PRO A 72 -14.64 -4.37 -19.75
N ALA A 73 -13.83 -4.87 -20.70
CA ALA A 73 -12.57 -5.53 -20.39
C ALA A 73 -11.57 -4.59 -19.71
N ALA A 74 -11.43 -3.35 -20.21
CA ALA A 74 -10.56 -2.35 -19.60
C ALA A 74 -11.04 -1.96 -18.19
N VAL A 75 -12.35 -1.76 -18.01
CA VAL A 75 -12.95 -1.46 -16.70
C VAL A 75 -12.70 -2.60 -15.71
N LEU A 76 -12.95 -3.85 -16.10
CA LEU A 76 -12.72 -5.02 -15.24
C LEU A 76 -11.23 -5.20 -14.89
N ALA A 77 -10.33 -4.95 -15.84
CA ALA A 77 -8.88 -5.00 -15.60
C ALA A 77 -8.45 -3.93 -14.58
N LEU A 78 -8.95 -2.69 -14.70
CA LEU A 78 -8.67 -1.63 -13.74
C LEU A 78 -9.25 -1.94 -12.35
N LEU A 79 -10.47 -2.50 -12.28
CA LEU A 79 -11.06 -2.92 -11.01
C LEU A 79 -10.23 -4.03 -10.34
N ALA A 80 -9.74 -5.00 -11.11
CA ALA A 80 -8.85 -6.05 -10.60
C ALA A 80 -7.51 -5.49 -10.08
N GLU A 81 -6.95 -4.47 -10.74
CA GLU A 81 -5.76 -3.78 -10.25
C GLU A 81 -6.03 -3.05 -8.93
N ILE A 82 -7.17 -2.36 -8.84
CA ILE A 82 -7.59 -1.68 -7.61
C ILE A 82 -7.74 -2.68 -6.47
N GLU A 83 -8.43 -3.81 -6.70
CA GLU A 83 -8.59 -4.88 -5.70
C GLU A 83 -7.21 -5.42 -5.26
N ARG A 84 -6.28 -5.61 -6.19
CA ARG A 84 -4.90 -6.04 -5.88
C ARG A 84 -4.13 -5.02 -5.05
N HIS A 85 -4.19 -3.75 -5.42
CA HIS A 85 -3.54 -2.67 -4.66
C HIS A 85 -4.13 -2.53 -3.26
N GLU A 86 -5.45 -2.70 -3.09
CA GLU A 86 -6.10 -2.66 -1.78
C GLU A 86 -5.68 -3.85 -0.89
N ALA A 87 -5.58 -5.05 -1.48
CA ALA A 87 -5.08 -6.23 -0.79
C ALA A 87 -3.61 -6.06 -0.38
N TRP A 88 -2.76 -5.60 -1.29
CA TRP A 88 -1.35 -5.33 -1.01
C TRP A 88 -1.17 -4.27 0.07
N ARG A 89 -1.90 -3.16 0.00
CA ARG A 89 -1.87 -2.10 1.01
C ARG A 89 -2.23 -2.63 2.39
N THR A 90 -3.27 -3.46 2.47
CA THR A 90 -3.71 -4.07 3.73
C THR A 90 -2.62 -4.98 4.31
N ALA A 91 -2.06 -5.86 3.49
CA ALA A 91 -0.98 -6.77 3.91
C ALA A 91 0.28 -6.01 4.34
N PHE A 92 0.68 -4.99 3.57
CA PHE A 92 1.84 -4.16 3.86
C PHE A 92 1.70 -3.43 5.21
N LEU A 93 0.52 -2.84 5.47
CA LEU A 93 0.26 -2.17 6.75
C LEU A 93 0.27 -3.16 7.92
N ALA A 94 -0.32 -4.34 7.76
CA ALA A 94 -0.31 -5.38 8.78
C ALA A 94 1.12 -5.85 9.13
N GLU A 95 1.96 -6.05 8.11
CA GLU A 95 3.37 -6.42 8.27
C GLU A 95 4.15 -5.31 8.98
N ARG A 96 4.02 -4.06 8.54
CA ARG A 96 4.65 -2.91 9.19
C ARG A 96 4.25 -2.80 10.66
N ASP A 97 2.97 -3.00 10.97
CA ASP A 97 2.47 -2.93 12.34
C ASP A 97 2.96 -4.11 13.20
N ALA A 98 3.19 -5.28 12.60
CA ALA A 98 3.86 -6.40 13.28
C ALA A 98 5.33 -6.09 13.56
N GLN A 99 6.06 -5.55 12.58
CA GLN A 99 7.46 -5.14 12.73
C GLN A 99 7.65 -4.05 13.78
N MET A 100 6.75 -3.05 13.82
CA MET A 100 6.78 -2.01 14.86
C MET A 100 6.58 -2.61 16.25
N ARG A 101 5.62 -3.53 16.41
CA ARG A 101 5.41 -4.23 17.69
C ARG A 101 6.62 -5.06 18.10
N GLN A 102 7.23 -5.77 17.15
CA GLN A 102 8.44 -6.55 17.43
C GLN A 102 9.61 -5.65 17.84
N ARG A 103 9.82 -4.52 17.14
CA ARG A 103 10.83 -3.53 17.50
C ARG A 103 10.60 -2.98 18.91
N ASP A 104 9.37 -2.61 19.23
CA ASP A 104 9.04 -2.03 20.54
C ASP A 104 9.21 -3.06 21.66
N GLN A 105 8.87 -4.32 21.40
CA GLN A 105 9.11 -5.42 22.34
C GLN A 105 10.62 -5.68 22.53
N LEU A 106 11.39 -5.79 21.46
CA LEU A 106 12.84 -5.98 21.54
C LEU A 106 13.51 -4.83 22.28
N ARG A 107 13.05 -3.60 22.08
CA ARG A 107 13.54 -2.43 22.80
C ARG A 107 13.23 -2.52 24.29
N ALA A 108 12.01 -2.89 24.67
CA ALA A 108 11.63 -3.07 26.07
C ALA A 108 12.43 -4.19 26.74
N GLU A 109 12.64 -5.32 26.04
CA GLU A 109 13.47 -6.43 26.51
C GLU A 109 14.93 -5.99 26.66
N ASN A 110 15.48 -5.24 25.70
CA ASN A 110 16.85 -4.72 25.76
C ASN A 110 17.02 -3.76 26.95
N ASP A 111 16.09 -2.83 27.15
CA ASP A 111 16.09 -1.90 28.28
C ASP A 111 15.97 -2.65 29.62
N GLY A 112 15.13 -3.69 29.68
CA GLY A 112 15.01 -4.58 30.85
C GLY A 112 16.30 -5.34 31.16
N LEU A 113 16.95 -5.91 30.14
CA LEU A 113 18.23 -6.61 30.28
C LEU A 113 19.35 -5.66 30.72
N ARG A 114 19.40 -4.45 30.16
CA ARG A 114 20.37 -3.42 30.60
C ARG A 114 20.19 -3.06 32.06
N LYS A 115 18.94 -2.89 32.51
CA LYS A 115 18.63 -2.62 33.91
C LYS A 115 19.06 -3.78 34.81
N ALA A 116 18.69 -5.01 34.47
CA ALA A 116 19.10 -6.19 35.24
C ALA A 116 20.63 -6.36 35.31
N LEU A 117 21.33 -6.03 34.22
CA LEU A 117 22.79 -6.08 34.18
C LEU A 117 23.42 -5.01 35.09
N LEU A 118 22.82 -3.82 35.16
CA LEU A 118 23.26 -2.77 36.07
C LEU A 118 23.02 -3.16 37.53
N GLU A 119 21.84 -3.68 37.87
CA GLU A 119 21.50 -4.18 39.21
C GLU A 119 22.48 -5.28 39.64
N ALA A 120 22.76 -6.25 38.77
CA ALA A 120 23.76 -7.30 39.03
C ALA A 120 25.17 -6.72 39.24
N SER A 121 25.55 -5.69 38.47
CA SER A 121 26.83 -4.99 38.64
C SER A 121 26.94 -4.32 40.01
N GLU A 122 25.87 -3.68 40.47
CA GLU A 122 25.80 -3.03 41.78
C GLU A 122 25.84 -4.05 42.92
N GLU A 123 25.15 -5.18 42.78
CA GLU A 123 25.21 -6.30 43.74
C GLU A 123 26.62 -6.87 43.83
N VAL A 124 27.28 -7.13 42.70
CA VAL A 124 28.68 -7.62 42.66
C VAL A 124 29.63 -6.63 43.34
N ALA A 125 29.48 -5.33 43.09
CA ALA A 125 30.30 -4.31 43.74
C ALA A 125 30.04 -4.27 45.26
N THR A 126 28.77 -4.33 45.67
CA THR A 126 28.37 -4.28 47.08
C THR A 126 28.89 -5.48 47.86
N TRP A 127 28.66 -6.69 47.36
CA TRP A 127 29.11 -7.91 48.03
C TRP A 127 30.61 -8.11 47.92
N GLY A 128 31.21 -7.76 46.78
CA GLY A 128 32.64 -7.88 46.55
C GLY A 128 33.47 -6.95 47.43
N ALA A 129 32.91 -5.83 47.90
CA ALA A 129 33.58 -4.94 48.86
C ALA A 129 33.89 -5.62 50.22
N TYR A 130 33.21 -6.72 50.56
CA TYR A 130 33.51 -7.51 51.75
C TYR A 130 34.71 -8.47 51.58
N ALA A 131 35.20 -8.68 50.35
CA ALA A 131 36.38 -9.49 50.12
C ALA A 131 37.65 -8.75 50.59
N SER A 132 38.67 -9.48 51.05
CA SER A 132 39.98 -8.87 51.38
C SER A 132 40.64 -8.26 50.14
N GLU A 133 41.48 -7.24 50.32
CA GLU A 133 42.24 -6.59 49.23
C GLU A 133 42.93 -7.60 48.29
N TYR A 134 43.59 -8.62 48.85
CA TYR A 134 44.23 -9.69 48.07
C TYR A 134 43.28 -10.34 47.03
N PHE A 135 42.03 -10.64 47.41
CA PHE A 135 41.06 -11.26 46.50
C PHE A 135 40.45 -10.27 45.52
N GLN A 136 40.28 -9.01 45.92
CA GLN A 136 39.79 -7.96 45.02
C GLN A 136 40.79 -7.71 43.88
N GLU A 137 42.09 -7.62 44.19
CA GLU A 137 43.16 -7.43 43.21
C GLU A 137 43.38 -8.68 42.35
N LYS A 138 43.46 -9.86 42.98
CA LYS A 138 43.68 -11.14 42.28
C LYS A 138 42.63 -11.41 41.21
N HIS A 139 41.38 -10.98 41.44
CA HIS A 139 40.26 -11.21 40.54
C HIS A 139 39.84 -9.98 39.73
N ASP A 140 40.55 -8.85 39.85
CA ASP A 140 40.22 -7.60 39.18
C ASP A 140 38.71 -7.25 39.31
N LEU A 141 38.22 -7.21 40.55
CA LEU A 141 36.80 -6.99 40.81
C LEU A 141 36.32 -5.65 40.21
N ALA A 142 37.13 -4.60 40.35
CA ALA A 142 36.85 -3.29 39.80
C ALA A 142 36.76 -3.32 38.26
N GLY A 143 37.68 -4.01 37.59
CA GLY A 143 37.62 -4.19 36.14
C GLY A 143 36.42 -5.05 35.68
N CYS A 144 36.01 -6.04 36.46
CA CYS A 144 34.81 -6.83 36.20
C CYS A 144 33.54 -5.96 36.26
N VAL A 145 33.36 -5.19 37.32
CA VAL A 145 32.23 -4.25 37.48
C VAL A 145 32.23 -3.21 36.34
N ALA A 146 33.40 -2.66 36.00
CA ALA A 146 33.52 -1.69 34.90
C ALA A 146 33.13 -2.29 33.54
N LYS A 147 33.49 -3.54 33.26
CA LYS A 147 33.09 -4.24 32.02
C LYS A 147 31.58 -4.47 31.95
N ILE A 148 30.96 -4.87 33.06
CA ILE A 148 29.50 -5.09 33.13
C ILE A 148 28.76 -3.77 32.91
N HIS A 149 29.19 -2.70 33.59
CA HIS A 149 28.62 -1.37 33.43
C HIS A 149 28.78 -0.84 31.99
N ALA A 150 29.95 -1.02 31.37
CA ALA A 150 30.17 -0.65 29.98
C ALA A 150 29.25 -1.42 29.01
N ALA A 151 29.04 -2.72 29.25
CA ALA A 151 28.13 -3.54 28.45
C ALA A 151 26.67 -3.10 28.60
N ALA A 152 26.23 -2.74 29.81
CA ALA A 152 24.88 -2.20 30.05
C ALA A 152 24.64 -0.87 29.34
N MET A 153 25.67 -0.02 29.26
CA MET A 153 25.58 1.33 28.68
C MET A 153 25.88 1.38 27.17
N ALA A 154 26.37 0.29 26.59
CA ALA A 154 26.64 0.22 25.16
C ALA A 154 25.32 0.40 24.37
N LYS A 155 25.27 1.44 23.53
CA LYS A 155 24.16 1.63 22.59
C LYS A 155 24.19 0.54 21.52
N GLU A 156 23.02 0.16 21.04
CA GLU A 156 22.91 -0.68 19.85
C GLU A 156 23.61 0.03 18.68
N ALA A 157 24.54 -0.66 18.03
CA ALA A 157 25.14 -0.18 16.80
C ALA A 157 24.02 -0.11 15.75
N SER A 158 23.54 1.10 15.48
CA SER A 158 22.64 1.43 14.37
C SER A 158 23.30 0.97 13.07
N HIS A 159 22.95 -0.22 12.60
CA HIS A 159 23.18 -0.60 11.20
C HIS A 159 22.08 0.10 10.41
N GLY A 160 22.44 1.24 9.83
CA GLY A 160 21.58 2.04 8.95
C GLY A 160 21.33 1.37 7.62
#